data_AF-A0A192TGC3-F1
#
_entry.id   AF-A0A192TGC3-F1
#
_cell.length_a   1.000
_cell.length_b   1.000
_cell.length_c   1.000
_cell.angle_alpha   90.00
_cell.angle_beta   90.00
_cell.angle_gamma   90.00
#
_symmetry.space_group_name_H-M   'P 1'
#
loop_
_entity.id
_entity.type
_entity.pdbx_description
1 polymer ?
#
loop_
_entity_poly.entity_id
_entity_poly.type
_entity_poly.pdbx_seq_one_letter_code
_entity_poly.pdbx_strand_id
1 'polypeptide(L)'
;MRNRMMRAARLLLCAAAAHVPVSASAGGWDVSKASSNFELVTLGDTELSGRSINAIHMGNVELTSGRIVAADPLAQPDRPALARTVAPGDYPVTLYQAFGRIAAASMRFAEGKPDHWELAVLPGQDPATLKDDEIFGYPVDAGVGCYMDAQTLDRIDERQAQVQAQKPDADINYYDDVLAADLDATKGHYALHRPVAGKKGNVAVFWSGWGDGIYPVFWGLDRDGHALVLLTDFAVIENADGRREPKLQ
;
A
#
# COMPACT_ATOMS: atom_id res chain seq x y z
N MET A 1 -16.16 71.34 -20.56
CA MET A 1 -17.46 70.71 -20.23
C MET A 1 -17.22 69.23 -19.93
N ARG A 2 -17.84 68.75 -18.86
CA ARG A 2 -17.64 67.44 -18.19
C ARG A 2 -18.14 66.25 -19.00
N ASN A 3 -17.70 65.07 -18.54
CA ASN A 3 -18.25 63.71 -18.69
C ASN A 3 -17.56 62.84 -19.75
N ARG A 4 -17.23 61.57 -19.49
CA ARG A 4 -17.33 60.70 -18.30
C ARG A 4 -16.44 59.49 -18.61
N MET A 5 -15.56 59.12 -17.68
CA MET A 5 -14.89 57.81 -17.69
C MET A 5 -15.92 56.71 -17.44
N MET A 6 -15.94 55.68 -18.27
CA MET A 6 -16.57 54.40 -17.95
C MET A 6 -15.49 53.32 -17.97
N ARG A 7 -15.19 52.79 -16.78
CA ARG A 7 -14.38 51.59 -16.55
C ARG A 7 -15.17 50.38 -17.05
N ALA A 8 -14.61 49.62 -17.99
CA ALA A 8 -15.11 48.31 -18.35
C ALA A 8 -14.61 47.28 -17.31
N ALA A 9 -15.53 46.73 -16.52
CA ALA A 9 -15.27 45.60 -15.65
C ALA A 9 -15.20 44.32 -16.49
N ARG A 10 -14.05 43.64 -16.50
CA ARG A 10 -13.93 42.27 -17.01
C ARG A 10 -14.54 41.33 -15.96
N LEU A 11 -15.72 40.78 -16.25
CA LEU A 11 -16.21 39.59 -15.56
C LEU A 11 -15.29 38.41 -15.93
N LEU A 12 -14.59 37.85 -14.95
CA LEU A 12 -14.07 36.50 -15.04
C LEU A 12 -15.25 35.54 -14.89
N LEU A 13 -15.60 34.84 -15.98
CA LEU A 13 -16.46 33.66 -15.92
C LEU A 13 -15.63 32.53 -15.30
N CYS A 14 -15.88 32.19 -14.04
CA CYS A 14 -15.44 30.92 -13.48
C CYS A 14 -16.20 29.81 -14.20
N ALA A 15 -15.50 29.01 -15.01
CA ALA A 15 -16.03 27.77 -15.53
C ALA A 15 -16.18 26.78 -14.36
N ALA A 16 -17.38 26.69 -13.80
CA ALA A 16 -17.76 25.57 -12.96
C ALA A 16 -17.84 24.32 -13.86
N ALA A 17 -16.83 23.46 -13.79
CA ALA A 17 -16.91 22.12 -14.36
C ALA A 17 -17.94 21.33 -13.55
N ALA A 18 -19.20 21.40 -13.98
CA ALA A 18 -20.24 20.52 -13.50
C ALA A 18 -19.81 19.07 -13.78
N HIS A 19 -19.43 18.36 -12.72
CA HIS A 19 -19.20 16.93 -12.79
C HIS A 19 -20.54 16.28 -13.11
N VAL A 20 -20.71 15.89 -14.36
CA VAL A 20 -21.80 15.01 -14.77
C VAL A 20 -21.53 13.66 -14.11
N PRO A 21 -22.48 13.06 -13.37
CA PRO A 21 -22.29 11.71 -12.87
C PRO A 21 -22.24 10.78 -14.07
N VAL A 22 -21.08 10.16 -14.30
CA VAL A 22 -20.97 9.06 -15.26
C VAL A 22 -21.88 7.96 -14.74
N SER A 23 -22.91 7.64 -15.53
CA SER A 23 -23.83 6.57 -15.22
C SER A 23 -23.07 5.25 -15.08
N ALA A 24 -23.23 4.61 -13.92
CA ALA A 24 -22.71 3.30 -13.62
C ALA A 24 -23.09 2.30 -14.73
N SER A 25 -22.08 1.73 -15.38
CA SER A 25 -22.27 0.53 -16.19
C SER A 25 -22.62 -0.63 -15.26
N ALA A 26 -23.79 -1.23 -15.49
CA ALA A 26 -24.19 -2.49 -14.88
C ALA A 26 -23.21 -3.59 -15.32
N GLY A 27 -22.45 -4.11 -14.35
CA GLY A 27 -21.36 -5.07 -14.54
C GLY A 27 -20.07 -4.61 -13.85
N GLY A 28 -20.18 -4.16 -12.59
CA GLY A 28 -19.02 -3.73 -11.82
C GLY A 28 -18.08 -4.89 -11.52
N TRP A 29 -16.78 -4.62 -11.59
CA TRP A 29 -15.74 -5.54 -11.13
C TRP A 29 -16.01 -5.94 -9.66
N ASP A 30 -16.00 -7.25 -9.41
CA ASP A 30 -16.42 -7.82 -8.12
C ASP A 30 -15.20 -8.06 -7.22
N VAL A 31 -15.02 -7.19 -6.23
CA VAL A 31 -13.92 -7.26 -5.25
C VAL A 31 -13.88 -8.59 -4.49
N SER A 32 -15.01 -9.28 -4.33
CA SER A 32 -15.06 -10.57 -3.64
C SER A 32 -14.41 -11.71 -4.44
N LYS A 33 -14.27 -11.54 -5.76
CA LYS A 33 -13.50 -12.47 -6.61
C LYS A 33 -11.99 -12.24 -6.51
N ALA A 34 -11.58 -11.04 -6.10
CA ALA A 34 -10.17 -10.64 -6.06
C ALA A 34 -9.42 -11.13 -4.81
N SER A 35 -10.14 -11.34 -3.70
CA SER A 35 -9.58 -11.94 -2.49
C SER A 35 -10.67 -12.58 -1.65
N SER A 36 -10.36 -13.74 -1.07
CA SER A 36 -11.19 -14.39 -0.05
C SER A 36 -10.68 -14.14 1.39
N ASN A 37 -9.65 -13.32 1.55
CA ASN A 37 -8.90 -13.17 2.81
C ASN A 37 -9.26 -11.92 3.61
N PHE A 38 -10.32 -11.21 3.24
CA PHE A 38 -10.76 -9.98 3.92
C PHE A 38 -11.06 -10.17 5.41
N GLU A 39 -11.40 -11.38 5.86
CA GLU A 39 -11.66 -11.66 7.27
C GLU A 39 -10.40 -11.50 8.16
N LEU A 40 -9.18 -11.64 7.58
CA LEU A 40 -7.91 -11.57 8.31
C LEU A 40 -7.80 -10.35 9.22
N VAL A 41 -8.26 -9.20 8.75
CA VAL A 41 -8.13 -7.92 9.48
C VAL A 41 -9.08 -7.81 10.66
N THR A 42 -10.05 -8.72 10.79
CA THR A 42 -11.08 -8.71 11.85
C THR A 42 -10.84 -9.76 12.93
N LEU A 43 -9.97 -10.74 12.67
CA LEU A 43 -9.67 -11.83 13.58
C LEU A 43 -8.61 -11.41 14.59
N GLY A 44 -8.80 -11.75 15.87
CA GLY A 44 -7.76 -11.60 16.88
C GLY A 44 -6.69 -12.68 16.77
N ASP A 45 -5.53 -12.47 17.41
CA ASP A 45 -4.38 -13.38 17.37
C ASP A 45 -4.73 -14.83 17.75
N THR A 46 -5.63 -15.01 18.73
CA THR A 46 -6.08 -16.36 19.15
C THR A 46 -6.88 -17.06 18.04
N GLU A 47 -7.75 -16.33 17.35
CA GLU A 47 -8.54 -16.87 16.23
C GLU A 47 -7.65 -17.17 15.03
N LEU A 48 -6.73 -16.25 14.70
CA LEU A 48 -5.73 -16.45 13.65
C LEU A 48 -4.87 -17.69 13.93
N SER A 49 -4.36 -17.84 15.15
CA SER A 49 -3.59 -19.02 15.56
C SER A 49 -4.41 -20.30 15.47
N GLY A 50 -5.70 -20.27 15.81
CA GLY A 50 -6.62 -21.40 15.64
C GLY A 50 -6.85 -21.81 14.17
N ARG A 51 -6.57 -20.89 13.24
CA ARG A 51 -6.56 -21.11 11.79
C ARG A 51 -5.16 -21.34 11.23
N SER A 52 -4.17 -21.63 12.07
CA SER A 52 -2.77 -21.83 11.67
C SER A 52 -2.15 -20.62 10.96
N ILE A 53 -2.59 -19.42 11.33
CA ILE A 53 -2.03 -18.15 10.86
C ILE A 53 -1.33 -17.48 12.03
N ASN A 54 -0.05 -17.15 11.86
CA ASN A 54 0.73 -16.40 12.82
C ASN A 54 0.66 -14.90 12.49
N ALA A 55 0.14 -14.09 13.40
CA ALA A 55 0.15 -12.63 13.26
C ALA A 55 1.48 -12.06 13.74
N ILE A 56 2.10 -11.20 12.93
CA ILE A 56 3.34 -10.50 13.25
C ILE A 56 3.05 -9.00 13.27
N HIS A 57 3.04 -8.40 14.45
CA HIS A 57 2.91 -6.94 14.61
C HIS A 57 4.28 -6.28 14.47
N MET A 58 4.60 -5.78 13.27
CA MET A 58 5.95 -5.30 12.94
C MET A 58 6.24 -3.85 13.38
N GLY A 59 5.25 -3.18 13.98
CA GLY A 59 5.34 -1.78 14.42
C GLY A 59 4.63 -0.82 13.46
N ASN A 60 4.93 0.47 13.59
CA ASN A 60 4.19 1.53 12.91
C ASN A 60 4.93 2.10 11.71
N VAL A 61 4.20 2.39 10.63
CA VAL A 61 4.68 3.22 9.51
C VAL A 61 4.30 4.67 9.76
N GLU A 62 5.27 5.56 9.56
CA GLU A 62 5.16 7.00 9.75
C GLU A 62 4.66 7.66 8.46
N LEU A 63 3.35 7.92 8.39
CA LEU A 63 2.74 8.63 7.26
C LEU A 63 2.80 10.14 7.47
N THR A 64 3.87 10.79 7.02
CA THR A 64 4.08 12.23 7.19
C THR A 64 3.14 13.09 6.35
N SER A 65 2.71 12.60 5.19
CA SER A 65 1.76 13.26 4.30
C SER A 65 0.41 12.55 4.21
N GLY A 66 0.32 11.30 4.65
CA GLY A 66 -0.89 10.48 4.54
C GLY A 66 -1.10 9.91 3.13
N ARG A 67 -0.14 10.12 2.22
CA ARG A 67 -0.14 9.54 0.86
C ARG A 67 0.66 8.25 0.89
N ILE A 68 -0.02 7.13 0.74
CA ILE A 68 0.58 5.80 0.92
C ILE A 68 1.08 5.26 -0.41
N VAL A 69 2.30 4.73 -0.42
CA VAL A 69 2.86 3.93 -1.50
C VAL A 69 2.85 2.46 -1.06
N ALA A 70 2.28 1.61 -1.91
CA ALA A 70 2.43 0.16 -1.85
C ALA A 70 3.14 -0.29 -3.13
N ALA A 71 4.31 -0.90 -2.98
CA ALA A 71 5.22 -1.22 -4.07
C ALA A 71 6.17 -2.34 -3.67
N ASP A 72 6.92 -2.85 -4.64
CA ASP A 72 8.26 -3.36 -4.38
C ASP A 72 9.21 -2.14 -4.27
N PRO A 73 9.80 -1.86 -3.10
CA PRO A 73 10.63 -0.67 -2.90
C PRO A 73 11.98 -0.74 -3.60
N LEU A 74 12.42 -1.92 -4.05
CA LEU A 74 13.71 -2.12 -4.73
C LEU A 74 13.54 -2.06 -6.24
N ALA A 75 12.44 -2.62 -6.75
CA ALA A 75 12.15 -2.63 -8.18
C ALA A 75 11.38 -1.38 -8.66
N GLN A 76 10.55 -0.78 -7.80
CA GLN A 76 9.72 0.38 -8.12
C GLN A 76 9.75 1.45 -7.02
N PRO A 77 10.93 1.99 -6.64
CA PRO A 77 11.05 2.98 -5.57
C PRO A 77 10.24 4.26 -5.83
N ASP A 78 10.04 4.63 -7.09
CA ASP A 78 9.36 5.85 -7.55
C ASP A 78 7.86 5.64 -7.85
N ARG A 79 7.29 4.48 -7.50
CA ARG A 79 5.88 4.18 -7.74
C ARG A 79 4.97 5.27 -7.12
N PRO A 80 3.97 5.79 -7.87
CA PRO A 80 3.05 6.79 -7.34
C PRO A 80 2.29 6.29 -6.11
N ALA A 81 1.91 7.23 -5.24
CA ALA A 81 1.01 6.95 -4.14
C ALA A 81 -0.38 6.52 -4.64
N LEU A 82 -1.08 5.75 -3.82
CA LEU A 82 -2.49 5.42 -4.00
C LEU A 82 -3.34 6.70 -4.05
N ALA A 83 -4.43 6.66 -4.83
CA ALA A 83 -5.29 7.82 -5.05
C ALA A 83 -5.99 8.29 -3.77
N ARG A 84 -6.36 7.35 -2.89
CA ARG A 84 -6.96 7.64 -1.58
C ARG A 84 -5.85 7.94 -0.57
N THR A 85 -6.04 9.01 0.21
CA THR A 85 -5.15 9.42 1.29
C THR A 85 -5.78 9.17 2.65
N VAL A 86 -4.95 9.08 3.68
CA VAL A 86 -5.36 9.08 5.09
C VAL A 86 -4.83 10.32 5.81
N ALA A 87 -5.23 10.54 7.07
CA ALA A 87 -4.60 11.57 7.87
C ALA A 87 -3.12 11.24 8.11
N PRO A 88 -2.22 12.22 8.23
CA PRO A 88 -0.87 11.96 8.71
C PRO A 88 -0.88 11.33 10.11
N GLY A 89 0.00 10.36 10.35
CA GLY A 89 0.04 9.62 11.61
C GLY A 89 0.98 8.43 11.59
N ASP A 90 1.02 7.72 12.71
CA ASP A 90 1.80 6.50 12.90
C ASP A 90 0.85 5.31 12.94
N TYR A 91 0.91 4.43 11.93
CA TYR A 91 -0.10 3.40 11.73
C TYR A 91 0.49 1.99 11.84
N PRO A 92 -0.09 1.11 12.69
CA PRO A 92 0.44 -0.23 12.90
C PRO A 92 0.28 -1.10 11.66
N VAL A 93 1.32 -1.89 11.38
CA VAL A 93 1.33 -2.91 10.34
C VAL A 93 1.34 -4.30 10.96
N THR A 94 0.47 -5.16 10.45
CA THR A 94 0.39 -6.58 10.82
C THR A 94 0.62 -7.44 9.58
N LEU A 95 1.55 -8.38 9.67
CA LEU A 95 1.76 -9.42 8.66
C LEU A 95 1.05 -10.71 9.10
N TYR A 96 0.47 -11.41 8.15
CA TYR A 96 -0.21 -12.68 8.37
C TYR A 96 0.64 -13.79 7.77
N GLN A 97 1.23 -14.64 8.59
CA GLN A 97 2.13 -15.70 8.15
C GLN A 97 1.44 -17.07 8.17
N ALA A 98 1.53 -17.80 7.06
CA ALA A 98 1.07 -19.18 6.92
C ALA A 98 2.01 -19.93 5.97
N PHE A 99 2.18 -21.25 6.15
CA PHE A 99 3.07 -22.07 5.32
C PHE A 99 4.51 -21.52 5.18
N GLY A 100 5.02 -20.88 6.24
CA GLY A 100 6.34 -20.25 6.26
C GLY A 100 6.46 -18.97 5.41
N ARG A 101 5.35 -18.42 4.91
CA ARG A 101 5.29 -17.27 4.00
C ARG A 101 4.41 -16.17 4.57
N ILE A 102 4.67 -14.92 4.16
CA ILE A 102 3.76 -13.81 4.42
C ILE A 102 2.59 -13.93 3.43
N ALA A 103 1.43 -14.31 3.95
CA ALA A 103 0.22 -14.50 3.17
C ALA A 103 -0.50 -13.18 2.85
N ALA A 104 -0.41 -12.21 3.76
CA ALA A 104 -0.95 -10.88 3.58
C ALA A 104 -0.25 -9.88 4.51
N ALA A 105 -0.40 -8.59 4.21
CA ALA A 105 0.07 -7.50 5.05
C ALA A 105 -1.05 -6.45 5.19
N SER A 106 -1.30 -5.94 6.39
CA SER A 106 -2.29 -4.89 6.62
C SER A 106 -1.74 -3.70 7.38
N MET A 107 -2.26 -2.51 7.09
CA MET A 107 -2.01 -1.27 7.85
C MET A 107 -3.33 -0.73 8.36
N ARG A 108 -3.48 -0.58 9.68
CA ARG A 108 -4.75 -0.17 10.30
C ARG A 108 -4.74 1.34 10.63
N PHE A 109 -5.80 2.03 10.22
CA PHE A 109 -5.96 3.48 10.42
C PHE A 109 -6.97 3.83 11.53
N ALA A 110 -7.94 2.95 11.76
CA ALA A 110 -8.95 3.10 12.80
C ALA A 110 -9.48 1.74 13.26
N GLU A 111 -10.12 1.75 14.43
CA GLU A 111 -10.81 0.59 14.99
C GLU A 111 -12.09 0.27 14.20
N GLY A 112 -12.52 -0.99 14.29
CA GLY A 112 -13.77 -1.46 13.69
C GLY A 112 -13.59 -2.44 12.55
N LYS A 113 -14.72 -3.03 12.17
CA LYS A 113 -14.85 -4.00 11.09
C LYS A 113 -15.19 -3.27 9.78
N PRO A 114 -14.45 -3.53 8.67
CA PRO A 114 -14.84 -3.04 7.35
C PRO A 114 -16.27 -3.45 6.99
N ASP A 115 -17.06 -2.48 6.55
CA ASP A 115 -18.41 -2.68 6.01
C ASP A 115 -18.33 -3.17 4.55
N HIS A 116 -17.45 -2.54 3.75
CA HIS A 116 -17.16 -2.92 2.37
C HIS A 116 -15.68 -2.75 2.02
N TRP A 117 -15.31 -3.28 0.87
CA TRP A 117 -13.95 -3.25 0.34
C TRP A 117 -13.90 -2.61 -1.03
N GLU A 118 -12.84 -1.86 -1.29
CA GLU A 118 -12.55 -1.25 -2.58
C GLU A 118 -11.12 -1.59 -3.00
N LEU A 119 -10.88 -1.79 -4.30
CA LEU A 119 -9.53 -1.92 -4.83
C LEU A 119 -8.79 -0.60 -4.65
N ALA A 120 -7.60 -0.65 -4.07
CA ALA A 120 -6.73 0.51 -3.93
C ALA A 120 -6.01 0.78 -5.26
N VAL A 121 -6.36 1.90 -5.88
CA VAL A 121 -5.89 2.28 -7.21
C VAL A 121 -4.91 3.44 -7.17
N LEU A 122 -4.08 3.55 -8.21
CA LEU A 122 -3.31 4.75 -8.50
C LEU A 122 -4.19 5.84 -9.12
N PRO A 123 -3.79 7.13 -9.08
CA PRO A 123 -4.48 8.18 -9.80
C PRO A 123 -4.67 7.84 -11.28
N GLY A 124 -5.92 7.91 -11.75
CA GLY A 124 -6.29 7.63 -13.15
C GLY A 124 -6.64 6.17 -13.46
N GLN A 125 -6.46 5.24 -12.52
CA GLN A 125 -6.97 3.87 -12.65
C GLN A 125 -8.45 3.81 -12.23
N ASP A 126 -9.26 3.12 -13.03
CA ASP A 126 -10.68 2.91 -12.78
C ASP A 126 -10.99 1.41 -12.75
N PRO A 127 -11.33 0.81 -11.59
CA PRO A 127 -11.67 -0.61 -11.50
C PRO A 127 -12.82 -1.03 -12.41
N ALA A 128 -13.71 -0.12 -12.81
CA ALA A 128 -14.80 -0.43 -13.74
C ALA A 128 -14.32 -0.78 -15.16
N THR A 129 -13.04 -0.49 -15.49
CA THR A 129 -12.45 -0.87 -16.79
C THR A 129 -11.86 -2.28 -16.80
N LEU A 130 -11.76 -2.94 -15.65
CA LEU A 130 -11.19 -4.28 -15.53
C LEU A 130 -12.16 -5.34 -16.08
N LYS A 131 -11.60 -6.33 -16.78
CA LYS A 131 -12.30 -7.59 -17.08
C LYS A 131 -12.31 -8.51 -15.84
N ASP A 132 -13.10 -9.58 -15.90
CA ASP A 132 -13.25 -10.55 -14.79
C ASP A 132 -11.93 -11.19 -14.32
N ASP A 133 -10.94 -11.29 -15.21
CA ASP A 133 -9.61 -11.89 -14.95
C ASP A 133 -8.50 -10.86 -14.72
N GLU A 134 -8.82 -9.56 -14.75
CA GLU A 134 -7.86 -8.48 -14.60
C GLU A 134 -7.92 -7.88 -13.20
N ILE A 135 -6.75 -7.43 -12.73
CA ILE A 135 -6.64 -6.76 -11.43
C ILE A 135 -5.56 -5.69 -11.48
N PHE A 136 -5.82 -4.55 -10.81
CA PHE A 136 -4.75 -3.60 -10.51
C PHE A 136 -4.02 -4.05 -9.24
N GLY A 137 -2.69 -4.00 -9.30
CA GLY A 137 -1.81 -4.27 -8.18
C GLY A 137 -0.47 -3.59 -8.37
N TYR A 138 0.44 -3.78 -7.42
CA TYR A 138 1.84 -3.45 -7.63
C TYR A 138 2.61 -4.70 -8.06
N PRO A 139 3.45 -4.59 -9.11
CA PRO A 139 4.35 -5.67 -9.48
C PRO A 139 5.49 -5.78 -8.45
N VAL A 140 5.93 -7.00 -8.22
CA VAL A 140 7.08 -7.37 -7.41
C VAL A 140 8.09 -8.11 -8.28
N ASP A 141 9.36 -7.76 -8.14
CA ASP A 141 10.49 -8.30 -8.93
C ASP A 141 11.73 -8.59 -8.06
N ALA A 142 11.74 -8.12 -6.80
CA ALA A 142 12.77 -8.39 -5.81
C ALA A 142 12.25 -9.28 -4.66
N GLY A 143 11.09 -9.94 -4.83
CA GLY A 143 10.47 -10.79 -3.81
C GLY A 143 10.01 -10.07 -2.53
N VAL A 144 9.86 -8.74 -2.56
CA VAL A 144 9.41 -7.93 -1.42
C VAL A 144 8.30 -6.95 -1.81
N GLY A 145 7.39 -6.72 -0.87
CA GLY A 145 6.45 -5.60 -0.88
C GLY A 145 6.74 -4.62 0.25
N CYS A 146 6.15 -3.43 0.16
CA CYS A 146 6.25 -2.45 1.23
C CYS A 146 5.00 -1.59 1.43
N TYR A 147 4.94 -0.96 2.60
CA TYR A 147 4.16 0.25 2.83
C TYR A 147 5.05 1.40 3.31
N MET A 148 4.87 2.58 2.71
CA MET A 148 5.54 3.82 3.14
C MET A 148 4.72 5.06 2.79
N ASP A 149 5.08 6.20 3.38
CA ASP A 149 4.63 7.51 2.89
C ASP A 149 5.33 7.85 1.56
N ALA A 150 4.64 8.55 0.67
CA ALA A 150 5.22 9.04 -0.58
C ALA A 150 6.45 9.93 -0.36
N GLN A 151 6.53 10.66 0.74
CA GLN A 151 7.69 11.49 1.08
C GLN A 151 8.89 10.69 1.59
N THR A 152 8.73 9.39 1.89
CA THR A 152 9.83 8.54 2.34
C THR A 152 10.83 8.24 1.22
N LEU A 153 10.44 8.39 -0.06
CA LEU A 153 11.36 8.24 -1.19
C LEU A 153 12.58 9.17 -1.07
N ASP A 154 12.38 10.42 -0.66
CA ASP A 154 13.48 11.37 -0.43
C ASP A 154 14.51 10.84 0.60
N ARG A 155 14.06 10.02 1.56
CA ARG A 155 14.93 9.40 2.58
C ARG A 155 15.70 8.21 2.01
N ILE A 156 15.07 7.43 1.14
CA ILE A 156 15.71 6.33 0.41
C ILE A 156 16.82 6.90 -0.48
N ASP A 157 16.52 7.92 -1.27
CA ASP A 157 17.48 8.61 -2.14
C ASP A 157 18.65 9.21 -1.35
N GLU A 158 18.34 9.86 -0.22
CA GLU A 158 19.37 10.40 0.68
C GLU A 158 20.28 9.28 1.20
N ARG A 159 19.71 8.15 1.62
CA ARG A 159 20.49 7.01 2.12
C ARG A 159 21.35 6.40 1.02
N GLN A 160 20.82 6.23 -0.19
CA GLN A 160 21.60 5.72 -1.32
C GLN A 160 22.79 6.64 -1.64
N ALA A 161 22.58 7.96 -1.67
CA ALA A 161 23.66 8.92 -1.86
C ALA A 161 24.72 8.87 -0.74
N GLN A 162 24.31 8.70 0.52
CA GLN A 162 25.24 8.54 1.65
C GLN A 162 26.11 7.29 1.52
N VAL A 163 25.52 6.16 1.07
CA VAL A 163 26.23 4.89 0.89
C VAL A 163 27.19 4.98 -0.30
N GLN A 164 26.75 5.58 -1.42
CA GLN A 164 27.62 5.82 -2.58
C GLN A 164 28.81 6.71 -2.24
N ALA A 165 28.63 7.75 -1.42
CA ALA A 165 29.71 8.62 -0.99
C ALA A 165 30.76 7.89 -0.11
N GLN A 166 30.37 6.83 0.59
CA GLN A 166 31.27 6.01 1.40
C GLN A 166 32.04 4.97 0.57
N LYS A 167 31.52 4.58 -0.61
CA LYS A 167 32.14 3.62 -1.52
C LYS A 167 32.15 4.17 -2.96
N PRO A 168 32.94 5.22 -3.26
CA PRO A 168 32.84 5.95 -4.52
C PRO A 168 33.16 5.11 -5.77
N ASP A 169 33.97 4.06 -5.63
CA ASP A 169 34.39 3.18 -6.73
C ASP A 169 33.56 1.89 -6.85
N ALA A 170 32.53 1.73 -6.00
CA ALA A 170 31.65 0.56 -6.00
C ALA A 170 30.30 0.87 -6.64
N ASP A 171 29.75 -0.13 -7.33
CA ASP A 171 28.34 -0.14 -7.70
C ASP A 171 27.52 -0.54 -6.46
N ILE A 172 26.71 0.38 -5.97
CA ILE A 172 25.93 0.19 -4.74
C ILE A 172 24.61 -0.50 -5.08
N ASN A 173 24.32 -1.58 -4.36
CA ASN A 173 23.02 -2.24 -4.40
C ASN A 173 22.27 -1.94 -3.10
N TYR A 174 21.11 -1.29 -3.18
CA TYR A 174 20.35 -0.91 -1.98
C TYR A 174 19.94 -2.12 -1.13
N TYR A 175 19.71 -3.29 -1.73
CA TYR A 175 19.46 -4.50 -0.97
C TYR A 175 20.71 -4.91 -0.19
N ASP A 176 21.80 -5.26 -0.87
CA ASP A 176 23.00 -5.82 -0.24
C ASP A 176 23.69 -4.84 0.72
N ASP A 177 23.76 -3.56 0.36
CA ASP A 177 24.51 -2.55 1.10
C ASP A 177 23.71 -1.86 2.20
N VAL A 178 22.37 -1.96 2.18
CA VAL A 178 21.50 -1.20 3.11
C VAL A 178 20.46 -2.08 3.78
N LEU A 179 19.61 -2.75 3.00
CA LEU A 179 18.41 -3.40 3.54
C LEU A 179 18.66 -4.81 4.10
N ALA A 180 19.63 -5.55 3.56
CA ALA A 180 19.90 -6.93 3.94
C ALA A 180 20.16 -7.08 5.45
N ALA A 181 20.93 -6.16 6.04
CA ALA A 181 21.19 -6.17 7.48
C ALA A 181 19.92 -5.99 8.34
N ASP A 182 18.96 -5.18 7.88
CA ASP A 182 17.69 -4.99 8.58
C ASP A 182 16.78 -6.22 8.46
N LEU A 183 16.80 -6.89 7.30
CA LEU A 183 16.07 -8.13 7.06
C LEU A 183 16.66 -9.31 7.83
N ASP A 184 17.99 -9.42 7.93
CA ASP A 184 18.66 -10.50 8.67
C ASP A 184 18.24 -10.54 10.14
N ALA A 185 17.97 -9.37 10.74
CA ALA A 185 17.48 -9.26 12.12
C ALA A 185 16.13 -9.97 12.36
N THR A 186 15.36 -10.22 11.30
CA THR A 186 14.04 -10.89 11.34
C THR A 186 14.04 -12.23 10.59
N LYS A 187 15.22 -12.83 10.39
CA LYS A 187 15.43 -14.05 9.59
C LYS A 187 15.06 -13.87 8.12
N GLY A 188 15.21 -12.65 7.62
CA GLY A 188 15.01 -12.30 6.22
C GLY A 188 13.58 -11.88 5.88
N HIS A 189 12.57 -12.11 6.72
CA HIS A 189 11.17 -12.07 6.27
C HIS A 189 10.54 -10.66 6.19
N TYR A 190 10.98 -9.71 7.01
CA TYR A 190 10.43 -8.36 7.04
C TYR A 190 11.36 -7.36 7.73
N ALA A 191 11.21 -6.07 7.49
CA ALA A 191 11.97 -5.04 8.19
C ALA A 191 11.13 -3.79 8.35
N LEU A 192 11.21 -3.14 9.51
CA LEU A 192 10.75 -1.76 9.67
C LEU A 192 11.93 -0.81 9.39
N HIS A 193 12.30 -0.74 8.11
CA HIS A 193 13.50 -0.09 7.64
C HIS A 193 13.46 1.42 7.86
N ARG A 194 14.56 1.99 8.38
CA ARG A 194 14.77 3.44 8.46
C ARG A 194 15.91 3.85 7.53
N PRO A 195 15.61 4.46 6.36
CA PRO A 195 16.67 4.85 5.44
C PRO A 195 17.70 5.77 6.10
N VAL A 196 17.26 6.80 6.84
CA VAL A 196 18.14 7.76 7.52
C VAL A 196 17.85 7.79 9.02
N ALA A 197 18.83 7.41 9.83
CA ALA A 197 18.71 7.40 11.29
C ALA A 197 18.34 8.80 11.85
N GLY A 198 17.41 8.85 12.81
CA GLY A 198 16.95 10.08 13.44
C GLY A 198 16.02 10.96 12.59
N LYS A 199 15.73 10.58 11.34
CA LYS A 199 14.74 11.25 10.50
C LYS A 199 13.45 10.45 10.41
N LYS A 200 12.32 11.16 10.32
CA LYS A 200 11.03 10.53 9.98
C LYS A 200 11.02 10.00 8.55
N GLY A 201 10.18 9.00 8.32
CA GLY A 201 10.01 8.30 7.05
C GLY A 201 10.63 6.92 7.10
N ASN A 202 9.91 5.96 7.68
CA ASN A 202 10.27 4.55 7.64
C ASN A 202 9.45 3.79 6.58
N VAL A 203 9.93 2.59 6.27
CA VAL A 203 9.34 1.68 5.29
C VAL A 203 9.07 0.37 5.98
N ALA A 204 7.82 -0.09 5.98
CA ALA A 204 7.54 -1.48 6.31
C ALA A 204 7.83 -2.31 5.06
N VAL A 205 8.88 -3.13 5.09
CA VAL A 205 9.27 -4.05 4.02
C VAL A 205 8.93 -5.48 4.46
N PHE A 206 8.39 -6.30 3.57
CA PHE A 206 8.00 -7.69 3.86
C PHE A 206 8.08 -8.56 2.62
N TRP A 207 8.40 -9.84 2.80
CA TRP A 207 8.39 -10.81 1.70
C TRP A 207 7.01 -10.93 1.05
N SER A 208 6.98 -11.11 -0.26
CA SER A 208 5.76 -11.14 -1.06
C SER A 208 5.23 -12.55 -1.29
N GLY A 209 4.81 -13.26 -0.25
CA GLY A 209 4.20 -14.59 -0.38
C GLY A 209 5.00 -15.59 -1.21
N TRP A 210 4.61 -15.77 -2.48
CA TRP A 210 5.27 -16.65 -3.45
C TRP A 210 6.48 -16.05 -4.18
N GLY A 211 6.75 -14.74 -4.01
CA GLY A 211 7.84 -14.02 -4.66
C GLY A 211 7.32 -13.00 -5.67
N ASP A 212 7.82 -13.07 -6.89
CA ASP A 212 7.47 -12.11 -7.94
C ASP A 212 6.04 -12.32 -8.44
N GLY A 213 5.39 -11.21 -8.83
CA GLY A 213 3.99 -11.24 -9.24
C GLY A 213 3.34 -9.86 -9.23
N ILE A 214 2.03 -9.81 -9.41
CA ILE A 214 1.23 -8.58 -9.26
C ILE A 214 0.28 -8.78 -8.11
N TYR A 215 0.41 -7.95 -7.07
CA TYR A 215 -0.36 -8.10 -5.84
C TYR A 215 -1.34 -6.95 -5.67
N PRO A 216 -2.65 -7.26 -5.51
CA PRO A 216 -3.66 -6.25 -5.29
C PRO A 216 -3.58 -5.70 -3.86
N VAL A 217 -4.02 -4.45 -3.74
CA VAL A 217 -4.14 -3.76 -2.46
C VAL A 217 -5.60 -3.32 -2.32
N PHE A 218 -6.15 -3.41 -1.12
CA PHE A 218 -7.57 -3.15 -0.87
C PHE A 218 -7.74 -2.19 0.31
N TRP A 219 -8.70 -1.29 0.19
CA TRP A 219 -9.21 -0.48 1.30
C TRP A 219 -10.39 -1.19 1.95
N GLY A 220 -10.28 -1.47 3.25
CA GLY A 220 -11.43 -1.80 4.09
C GLY A 220 -12.02 -0.52 4.66
N LEU A 221 -13.29 -0.25 4.33
CA LEU A 221 -13.95 1.02 4.63
C LEU A 221 -15.10 0.84 5.63
N ASP A 222 -15.40 1.87 6.41
CA ASP A 222 -16.63 1.93 7.19
C ASP A 222 -17.85 2.30 6.32
N ARG A 223 -19.04 2.33 6.95
CA ARG A 223 -20.31 2.71 6.30
C ARG A 223 -20.30 4.11 5.68
N ASP A 224 -19.47 5.00 6.20
CA ASP A 224 -19.38 6.40 5.76
C ASP A 224 -18.26 6.59 4.71
N GLY A 225 -17.53 5.51 4.37
CA GLY A 225 -16.45 5.51 3.39
C GLY A 225 -15.09 5.93 3.94
N HIS A 226 -14.92 6.01 5.27
CA HIS A 226 -13.62 6.25 5.89
C HIS A 226 -12.76 4.98 5.89
N ALA A 227 -11.46 5.15 5.66
CA ALA A 227 -10.52 4.03 5.65
C ALA A 227 -10.26 3.51 7.07
N LEU A 228 -10.54 2.22 7.28
CA LEU A 228 -10.20 1.52 8.53
C LEU A 228 -8.89 0.76 8.39
N VAL A 229 -8.63 0.18 7.23
CA VAL A 229 -7.46 -0.69 7.00
C VAL A 229 -7.09 -0.74 5.52
N LEU A 230 -5.79 -0.86 5.23
CA LEU A 230 -5.24 -1.23 3.94
C LEU A 230 -4.79 -2.69 4.00
N LEU A 231 -5.04 -3.49 2.97
CA LEU A 231 -4.64 -4.91 2.91
C LEU A 231 -4.00 -5.23 1.56
N THR A 232 -2.81 -5.81 1.58
CA THR A 232 -2.23 -6.51 0.43
C THR A 232 -2.43 -8.00 0.64
N ASP A 233 -2.99 -8.68 -0.36
CA ASP A 233 -3.12 -10.15 -0.37
C ASP A 233 -2.09 -10.76 -1.33
N PHE A 234 -1.30 -11.73 -0.83
CA PHE A 234 -0.29 -12.44 -1.61
C PHE A 234 -0.79 -13.80 -2.16
N ALA A 235 -2.08 -14.11 -2.00
CA ALA A 235 -2.71 -15.33 -2.50
C ALA A 235 -2.03 -16.63 -2.01
N VAL A 236 -1.48 -16.60 -0.77
CA VAL A 236 -0.86 -17.79 -0.14
C VAL A 236 -1.92 -18.67 0.55
N ILE A 237 -3.03 -18.08 0.96
CA ILE A 237 -4.13 -18.77 1.64
C ILE A 237 -5.46 -18.35 1.02
N GLU A 238 -6.51 -19.09 1.32
CA GLU A 238 -7.89 -18.75 0.95
C GLU A 238 -8.77 -18.72 2.19
N ASN A 239 -9.83 -17.92 2.15
CA ASN A 239 -10.86 -17.83 3.19
C ASN A 239 -10.30 -17.53 4.60
N ALA A 240 -9.17 -16.80 4.66
CA ALA A 240 -8.45 -16.53 5.90
C ALA A 240 -8.16 -17.81 6.71
N ASP A 241 -7.77 -18.91 6.04
CA ASP A 241 -7.49 -20.21 6.66
C ASP A 241 -6.11 -20.74 6.27
N GLY A 242 -5.17 -20.74 7.22
CA GLY A 242 -3.81 -21.26 7.06
C GLY A 242 -3.68 -22.76 7.32
N ARG A 243 -4.78 -23.50 7.52
CA ARG A 243 -4.75 -24.96 7.72
C ARG A 243 -4.75 -25.74 6.41
N ARG A 244 -5.06 -25.08 5.29
CA ARG A 244 -5.15 -25.70 3.96
C ARG A 244 -4.40 -24.84 2.96
N GLU A 245 -3.35 -25.41 2.37
CA GLU A 245 -2.66 -24.73 1.28
C GLU A 245 -3.57 -24.74 0.04
N PRO A 246 -3.73 -23.60 -0.65
CA PRO A 246 -4.49 -23.55 -1.90
C PRO A 246 -3.91 -24.55 -2.89
N LYS A 247 -4.78 -25.24 -3.64
CA LYS A 247 -4.30 -26.03 -4.78
C LYS A 247 -3.89 -25.04 -5.86
N LEU A 248 -2.60 -25.00 -6.21
CA LEU A 248 -2.12 -24.26 -7.38
C LEU A 248 -3.03 -24.61 -8.57
N GLN A 249 -3.70 -23.60 -9.13
CA GLN A 249 -4.47 -23.72 -10.36
C GLN A 249 -3.54 -23.60 -11.57
#